data_AF-A0A7W7U3B2-F1
#
_entry.id   AF-A0A7W7U3B2-F1
#
_cell.length_a   1.000
_cell.length_b   1.000
_cell.length_c   1.000
_cell.angle_alpha   90.00
_cell.angle_beta   90.00
_cell.angle_gamma   90.00
#
_symmetry.space_group_name_H-M   'P 1'
#
loop_
_entity.id
_entity.type
_entity.pdbx_description
1 polymer ?
#
loop_
_entity_poly.entity_id
_entity_poly.type
_entity_poly.pdbx_seq_one_letter_code
_entity_poly.pdbx_strand_id
1 'polypeptide(L)' 'MKKLGAREHMTFGGAVTAETPGRISRSLVRHGKGGDFRNPERIQDWDHHIGTELGTTR' A
#
# COMPACT_ATOMS: atom_id res chain seq x y z
N MET A 1 -1.77 6.98 -25.01
CA MET A 1 -1.23 6.29 -23.81
C MET A 1 -0.78 4.89 -24.20
N LYS A 2 0.45 4.50 -23.90
CA LYS A 2 0.95 3.12 -24.11
C LYS A 2 0.46 2.25 -22.95
N LYS A 3 -0.15 1.10 -23.23
CA LYS A 3 -0.57 0.15 -22.18
C LYS A 3 0.68 -0.44 -21.51
N LEU A 4 0.73 -0.39 -20.18
CA LEU A 4 1.89 -0.83 -19.39
C LEU A 4 1.94 -2.36 -19.19
N GLY A 5 0.98 -3.11 -19.73
CA GLY A 5 0.91 -4.56 -19.49
C GLY A 5 0.67 -4.93 -18.02
N ALA A 6 0.08 -4.02 -17.23
CA ALA A 6 -0.26 -4.30 -15.84
C ALA A 6 -1.20 -5.50 -15.78
N ARG A 7 -0.79 -6.55 -15.06
CA ARG A 7 -1.52 -7.80 -14.92
C ARG A 7 -2.53 -7.73 -13.78
N GLU A 8 -2.17 -7.03 -12.69
CA GLU A 8 -2.99 -6.89 -11.50
C GLU A 8 -2.86 -5.50 -10.85
N HIS A 9 -3.78 -5.16 -9.94
CA HIS A 9 -3.77 -3.93 -9.15
C HIS A 9 -4.19 -4.22 -7.70
N MET A 10 -3.32 -3.90 -6.74
CA MET A 10 -3.53 -4.19 -5.31
C MET A 10 -3.24 -2.94 -4.45
N THR A 11 -4.10 -2.67 -3.45
CA THR A 11 -3.94 -1.53 -2.52
C THR A 11 -3.87 -2.00 -1.07
N PHE A 12 -2.77 -1.80 -0.37
CA PHE A 12 -2.57 -2.40 0.96
C PHE A 12 -3.18 -1.63 2.12
N GLY A 13 -3.93 -0.56 1.84
CA GLY A 13 -4.22 0.50 2.80
C GLY A 13 -3.17 1.62 2.69
N GLY A 14 -3.15 2.51 3.67
CA GLY A 14 -2.22 3.63 3.71
C GLY A 14 -1.90 4.04 5.14
N ALA A 15 -1.06 5.05 5.28
CA ALA A 15 -0.72 5.61 6.58
C ALA A 15 -1.16 7.08 6.64
N VAL A 16 -1.62 7.49 7.82
CA VAL A 16 -1.88 8.89 8.16
C VAL A 16 -0.82 9.29 9.19
N THR A 17 0.20 10.00 8.71
CA THR A 17 1.34 10.46 9.50
C THR A 17 1.38 11.98 9.57
N ALA A 18 2.29 12.53 10.37
CA ALA A 18 2.49 13.98 10.47
C ALA A 18 2.90 14.62 9.13
N GLU A 19 3.48 13.82 8.22
CA GLU A 19 3.92 14.22 6.88
C GLU A 19 2.78 14.16 5.85
N THR A 20 1.66 13.48 6.15
CA THR A 20 0.51 13.40 5.25
C THR A 20 -0.07 14.80 5.01
N PRO A 21 -0.11 15.28 3.75
CA PRO A 21 -0.59 16.62 3.45
C PRO A 21 -2.09 16.77 3.76
N GLY A 22 -2.51 18.01 4.00
CA GLY A 22 -3.91 18.38 4.19
C GLY A 22 -4.30 18.68 5.63
N ARG A 23 -5.29 19.58 5.78
CA ARG A 23 -5.77 20.04 7.09
C ARG A 23 -6.45 18.92 7.89
N ILE A 24 -7.16 18.02 7.22
CA ILE A 24 -7.85 16.88 7.85
C ILE A 24 -6.83 15.88 8.41
N SER A 25 -5.84 15.47 7.62
CA SER A 25 -4.76 14.56 8.02
C SER A 25 -4.03 15.07 9.27
N ARG A 26 -3.67 16.35 9.28
CA ARG A 26 -3.02 17.01 10.43
C ARG A 26 -3.90 16.99 11.68
N SER A 27 -5.22 17.20 11.52
CA SER A 27 -6.17 17.12 12.63
C SER A 27 -6.26 15.71 13.19
N LEU A 28 -6.37 14.69 12.33
CA LEU A 28 -6.43 13.28 12.75
C LEU A 28 -5.21 12.88 13.57
N VAL A 29 -3.99 13.21 13.11
CA VAL A 29 -2.75 12.94 13.84
C VAL A 29 -2.76 13.65 15.20
N ARG A 30 -3.13 14.93 15.24
CA ARG A 30 -3.18 15.71 16.49
C ARG A 30 -4.15 15.11 17.53
N HIS A 31 -5.24 14.49 17.08
CA HIS A 31 -6.22 13.84 17.93
C HIS A 31 -5.92 12.36 18.22
N GLY A 32 -4.69 11.89 17.94
CA GLY A 32 -4.30 10.49 18.20
C GLY A 32 -4.95 9.47 17.26
N LYS A 33 -5.51 9.93 16.13
CA LYS A 33 -6.16 9.09 15.10
C LYS A 33 -5.27 8.89 13.86
N GLY A 34 -3.99 9.25 13.97
CA GLY A 34 -2.98 8.85 12.99
C GLY A 34 -2.60 7.38 13.16
N GLY A 35 -1.90 6.84 12.18
CA GLY A 35 -1.48 5.44 12.23
C GLY A 35 -1.13 4.87 10.87
N ASP A 36 -0.53 3.69 10.91
CA ASP A 36 -0.40 2.83 9.74
C ASP A 36 -1.61 1.91 9.67
N PHE A 37 -2.38 2.03 8.60
CA PHE A 37 -3.56 1.20 8.34
C PHE A 37 -3.29 0.19 7.23
N ARG A 38 -2.02 0.01 6.85
CA ARG A 38 -1.65 -1.06 5.94
C ARG A 38 -1.83 -2.42 6.60
N ASN A 39 -2.14 -3.43 5.82
CA ASN A 39 -2.19 -4.83 6.29
C ASN A 39 -0.85 -5.53 5.94
N PRO A 40 0.04 -5.77 6.92
CA PRO A 40 1.35 -6.38 6.66
C PRO A 40 1.27 -7.82 6.18
N GLU A 41 0.31 -8.61 6.69
CA GLU A 41 0.08 -9.99 6.27
C GLU A 41 -0.29 -10.02 4.78
N ARG A 42 -1.21 -9.14 4.38
CA ARG A 42 -1.64 -9.04 2.97
C ARG A 42 -0.53 -8.56 2.04
N ILE A 43 0.42 -7.76 2.53
CA ILE A 43 1.61 -7.35 1.78
C ILE A 43 2.52 -8.57 1.57
N GLN A 44 2.79 -9.33 2.63
CA GLN A 44 3.66 -10.51 2.55
C GLN A 44 3.09 -11.59 1.62
N ASP A 45 1.79 -11.86 1.71
CA ASP A 45 1.13 -12.82 0.81
C ASP A 45 1.24 -12.39 -0.65
N TRP A 46 1.08 -11.09 -0.92
CA TRP A 46 1.22 -10.55 -2.25
C TRP A 46 2.67 -10.63 -2.77
N ASP A 47 3.65 -10.33 -1.91
CA ASP A 47 5.07 -10.42 -2.24
C ASP A 47 5.46 -11.87 -2.59
N HIS A 48 4.99 -12.85 -1.82
CA HIS A 48 5.22 -14.27 -2.12
C HIS A 48 4.56 -14.72 -3.43
N HIS A 49 3.33 -14.24 -3.69
CA HIS A 49 2.62 -14.52 -4.93
C HIS A 49 3.41 -14.00 -6.15
N ILE A 50 3.81 -12.73 -6.13
CA ILE A 50 4.60 -12.13 -7.22
C ILE A 50 5.96 -12.82 -7.37
N GLY A 51 6.64 -13.14 -6.26
CA GLY A 51 7.89 -13.89 -6.30
C GLY A 51 7.74 -15.25 -7.01
N THR A 52 6.63 -15.97 -6.73
CA THR A 52 6.32 -17.24 -7.37
C THR A 52 6.02 -17.06 -8.86
N GLU A 53 5.21 -16.06 -9.23
CA GLU A 53 4.87 -15.77 -10.63
C GLU A 53 6.14 -15.47 -11.46
N LEU A 54 7.01 -14.61 -10.95
CA LEU A 54 8.24 -14.21 -11.62
C LEU A 54 9.27 -15.34 -11.65
N GLY A 55 9.37 -16.15 -10.58
CA GLY A 55 10.28 -17.29 -10.52
C GLY A 55 9.89 -18.48 -11.40
N THR A 56 8.58 -18.61 -11.70
CA THR A 56 8.04 -19.63 -12.61
C THR A 56 8.19 -19.24 -14.08
N THR A 57 8.25 -17.93 -14.36
CA THR A 57 8.47 -17.37 -15.69
C THR A 57 9.96 -17.46 -16.05
N ARG A 58 10.44 -18.65 -16.44
CA ARG A 58 11.72 -18.84 -17.15
C ARG A 58 11.53 -18.93 -18.65
#